data_AF-A0A7K1DJT4-F1
#
_entry.id   AF-A0A7K1DJT4-F1
#
_cell.length_a   1.000
_cell.length_b   1.000
_cell.length_c   1.000
_cell.angle_alpha   90.00
_cell.angle_beta   90.00
_cell.angle_gamma   90.00
#
_symmetry.space_group_name_H-M   'P 1'
#
loop_
_entity.id
_entity.type
_entity.pdbx_description
1 polymer ?
#
loop_
_entity_poly.entity_id
_entity_poly.type
_entity_poly.pdbx_seq_one_letter_code
_entity_poly.pdbx_strand_id
1 'polypeptide(L)'
;SRIEESRLNQIRNTVVEKTTSALAELVEIEAPEAMVSSDLRGRVQNTLKQFESQGISMEQWLSITQQTAEQFVDALKEQSTLAVKVDIALRAVALAQNLDATEDDLEIQFERIAAQVKKKPAAIRKAYDKNDAIADLRAQISKSKAIDWLLHNSKFVDDKGNAIDTDTVLGDHNHDEIMADESGELGSNDDAQEHDHDH
;
A
#
# COMPACT_ATOMS: atom_id res chain seq x y z
N SER A 1 -9.26 13.59 21.63
CA SER A 1 -8.73 12.62 22.63
C SER A 1 -8.09 11.44 21.88
N ARG A 2 -7.13 10.70 22.49
CA ARG A 2 -6.50 9.53 21.85
C ARG A 2 -7.53 8.50 21.35
N ILE A 3 -8.70 8.43 21.99
CA ILE A 3 -9.82 7.54 21.62
C ILE A 3 -10.56 8.06 20.38
N GLU A 4 -10.76 9.38 20.26
CA GLU A 4 -11.40 9.99 19.08
C GLU A 4 -10.50 9.85 17.84
N GLU A 5 -9.21 10.10 17.99
CA GLU A 5 -8.23 9.95 16.90
C GLU A 5 -8.14 8.50 16.41
N SER A 6 -8.09 7.53 17.33
CA SER A 6 -8.12 6.10 16.98
C SER A 6 -9.39 5.70 16.22
N ARG A 7 -10.55 6.25 16.60
CA ARG A 7 -11.82 5.98 15.90
C ARG A 7 -11.85 6.62 14.52
N LEU A 8 -11.34 7.85 14.37
CA LEU A 8 -11.26 8.52 13.08
C LEU A 8 -10.34 7.75 12.12
N ASN A 9 -9.19 7.28 12.59
CA ASN A 9 -8.30 6.46 11.76
C ASN A 9 -8.97 5.14 11.35
N GLN A 10 -9.73 4.49 12.25
CA GLN A 10 -10.49 3.29 11.88
C GLN A 10 -11.56 3.58 10.82
N ILE A 11 -12.25 4.71 10.92
CA ILE A 11 -13.25 5.15 9.92
C ILE A 11 -12.56 5.40 8.57
N ARG A 12 -11.44 6.14 8.56
CA ARG A 12 -10.66 6.40 7.33
C ARG A 12 -10.25 5.11 6.65
N ASN A 13 -9.66 4.17 7.39
CA ASN A 13 -9.21 2.90 6.83
C ASN A 13 -10.38 2.10 6.26
N THR A 14 -11.52 2.08 6.95
CA THR A 14 -12.76 1.43 6.47
C THR A 14 -13.28 2.09 5.18
N VAL A 15 -13.24 3.40 5.10
CA VAL A 15 -13.71 4.16 3.93
C VAL A 15 -12.80 3.94 2.74
N VAL A 16 -11.49 3.96 2.92
CA VAL A 16 -10.51 3.63 1.88
C VAL A 16 -10.73 2.21 1.36
N GLU A 17 -10.83 1.23 2.26
CA GLU A 17 -11.07 -0.18 1.91
C GLU A 17 -12.37 -0.36 1.11
N LYS A 18 -13.46 0.29 1.53
CA LYS A 18 -14.73 0.24 0.80
C LYS A 18 -14.65 0.93 -0.57
N THR A 19 -13.93 2.04 -0.66
CA THR A 19 -13.74 2.80 -1.89
C THR A 19 -12.96 1.97 -2.91
N THR A 20 -11.85 1.36 -2.50
CA THR A 20 -11.03 0.50 -3.38
C THR A 20 -11.75 -0.79 -3.75
N SER A 21 -12.50 -1.39 -2.84
CA SER A 21 -13.33 -2.57 -3.12
C SER A 21 -14.41 -2.26 -4.17
N ALA A 22 -15.17 -1.18 -3.98
CA ALA A 22 -16.17 -0.73 -4.94
C ALA A 22 -15.54 -0.39 -6.30
N LEU A 23 -14.35 0.22 -6.31
CA LEU A 23 -13.61 0.50 -7.53
C LEU A 23 -13.22 -0.79 -8.28
N ALA A 24 -12.80 -1.83 -7.56
CA ALA A 24 -12.42 -3.11 -8.17
C ALA A 24 -13.62 -3.85 -8.78
N GLU A 25 -14.82 -3.72 -8.21
CA GLU A 25 -16.06 -4.28 -8.74
C GLU A 25 -16.44 -3.67 -10.11
N LEU A 26 -16.03 -2.44 -10.38
CA LEU A 26 -16.24 -1.76 -11.67
C LEU A 26 -15.26 -2.22 -12.77
N VAL A 27 -14.26 -3.03 -12.42
CA VAL A 27 -13.28 -3.55 -13.39
C VAL A 27 -13.82 -4.81 -14.06
N GLU A 28 -14.36 -4.61 -15.27
CA GLU A 28 -14.94 -5.67 -16.11
C GLU A 28 -13.88 -6.59 -16.75
N ILE A 29 -12.65 -6.11 -16.90
CA ILE A 29 -11.57 -6.91 -17.48
C ILE A 29 -11.02 -7.93 -16.47
N GLU A 30 -10.53 -9.06 -16.99
CA GLU A 30 -9.79 -10.01 -16.18
C GLU A 30 -8.44 -9.42 -15.76
N ALA A 31 -8.05 -9.70 -14.51
CA ALA A 31 -6.75 -9.29 -13.99
C ALA A 31 -5.63 -10.03 -14.76
N PRO A 32 -4.64 -9.32 -15.34
CA PRO A 32 -3.56 -9.97 -16.07
C PRO A 32 -2.79 -10.95 -15.17
N GLU A 33 -2.67 -12.21 -15.60
CA GLU A 33 -2.04 -13.29 -14.81
C GLU A 33 -0.61 -12.95 -14.37
N ALA A 34 0.16 -12.25 -15.21
CA ALA A 34 1.51 -11.83 -14.88
C ALA A 34 1.55 -10.85 -13.69
N MET A 35 0.58 -9.92 -13.61
CA MET A 35 0.46 -8.99 -12.49
C MET A 35 0.01 -9.72 -11.23
N VAL A 36 -0.99 -10.60 -11.35
CA VAL A 36 -1.49 -11.40 -10.21
C VAL A 36 -0.38 -12.27 -9.64
N SER A 37 0.39 -12.93 -10.51
CA SER A 37 1.52 -13.76 -10.12
C SER A 37 2.64 -12.97 -9.44
N SER A 38 2.90 -11.74 -9.91
CA SER A 38 3.91 -10.86 -9.30
C SER A 38 3.50 -10.44 -7.89
N ASP A 39 2.26 -9.98 -7.73
CA ASP A 39 1.71 -9.59 -6.43
C ASP A 39 1.64 -10.78 -5.45
N LEU A 40 1.17 -11.95 -5.94
CA LEU A 40 1.07 -13.17 -5.14
C LEU A 40 2.41 -13.60 -4.56
N ARG A 41 3.49 -13.58 -5.35
CA ARG A 41 4.84 -13.91 -4.84
C ARG A 41 5.25 -12.98 -3.70
N GLY A 42 4.99 -11.68 -3.84
CA GLY A 42 5.26 -10.69 -2.80
C GLY A 42 4.46 -10.97 -1.53
N ARG A 43 3.15 -11.24 -1.67
CA ARG A 43 2.27 -11.57 -0.53
C ARG A 43 2.71 -12.83 0.19
N VAL A 44 3.05 -13.90 -0.53
CA VAL A 44 3.56 -15.14 0.05
C VAL A 44 4.84 -14.87 0.83
N GLN A 45 5.82 -14.18 0.22
CA GLN A 45 7.08 -13.86 0.87
C GLN A 45 6.87 -13.01 2.14
N ASN A 46 6.03 -11.98 2.08
CA ASN A 46 5.73 -11.13 3.23
C ASN A 46 5.00 -11.89 4.34
N THR A 47 4.10 -12.80 3.99
CA THR A 47 3.38 -13.62 4.97
C THR A 47 4.32 -14.59 5.67
N LEU A 48 5.22 -15.24 4.92
CA LEU A 48 6.23 -16.14 5.48
C LEU A 48 7.19 -15.41 6.43
N LYS A 49 7.68 -14.23 6.04
CA LYS A 49 8.52 -13.38 6.90
C LYS A 49 7.81 -12.99 8.20
N GLN A 50 6.52 -12.67 8.14
CA GLN A 50 5.70 -12.37 9.32
C GLN A 50 5.52 -13.58 10.24
N PHE A 51 5.43 -14.80 9.69
CA PHE A 51 5.37 -16.01 10.49
C PHE A 51 6.72 -16.31 11.16
N GLU A 52 7.82 -16.16 10.41
CA GLU A 52 9.17 -16.32 10.92
C GLU A 52 9.46 -15.34 12.08
N SER A 53 9.05 -14.08 11.96
CA SER A 53 9.23 -13.08 13.02
C SER A 53 8.42 -13.40 14.29
N GLN A 54 7.33 -14.15 14.17
CA GLN A 54 6.52 -14.65 15.28
C GLN A 54 6.98 -16.03 15.79
N GLY A 55 8.01 -16.62 15.17
CA GLY A 55 8.50 -17.96 15.51
C GLY A 55 7.55 -19.09 15.14
N ILE A 56 6.63 -18.85 14.20
CA ILE A 56 5.64 -19.83 13.72
C ILE A 56 6.13 -20.36 12.36
N SER A 57 6.23 -21.68 12.19
CA SER A 57 6.49 -22.26 10.87
C SER A 57 5.20 -22.32 10.04
N MET A 58 5.35 -22.32 8.71
CA MET A 58 4.20 -22.45 7.80
C MET A 58 3.42 -23.75 8.06
N GLU A 59 4.11 -24.85 8.30
CA GLU A 59 3.52 -26.16 8.58
C GLU A 59 2.71 -26.13 9.89
N GLN A 60 3.23 -25.45 10.91
CA GLN A 60 2.54 -25.28 12.19
C GLN A 60 1.27 -24.44 12.01
N TRP A 61 1.34 -23.34 11.25
CA TRP A 61 0.17 -22.50 10.99
C TRP A 61 -0.91 -23.25 10.22
N LEU A 62 -0.54 -23.99 9.17
CA LEU A 62 -1.46 -24.83 8.39
C LEU A 62 -2.13 -25.89 9.26
N SER A 63 -1.38 -26.49 10.20
CA SER A 63 -1.92 -27.46 11.16
C SER A 63 -2.92 -26.81 12.13
N ILE A 64 -2.61 -25.63 12.67
CA ILE A 64 -3.48 -24.89 13.60
C ILE A 64 -4.78 -24.47 12.90
N THR A 65 -4.68 -23.95 11.68
CA THR A 65 -5.83 -23.48 10.89
C THR A 65 -6.58 -24.59 10.18
N GLN A 66 -6.03 -25.81 10.17
CA GLN A 66 -6.54 -26.97 9.42
C GLN A 66 -6.68 -26.68 7.92
N GLN A 67 -5.74 -25.91 7.36
CA GLN A 67 -5.71 -25.57 5.94
C GLN A 67 -4.59 -26.31 5.22
N THR A 68 -4.75 -26.51 3.91
CA THR A 68 -3.69 -27.00 3.04
C THR A 68 -2.85 -25.84 2.48
N ALA A 69 -1.64 -26.14 2.02
CA ALA A 69 -0.81 -25.15 1.34
C ALA A 69 -1.48 -24.60 0.07
N GLU A 70 -2.25 -25.43 -0.63
CA GLU A 70 -3.03 -25.01 -1.81
C GLU A 70 -4.12 -24.00 -1.42
N GLN A 71 -4.91 -24.28 -0.38
CA GLN A 71 -5.93 -23.36 0.13
C GLN A 71 -5.33 -22.03 0.58
N PHE A 72 -4.15 -22.06 1.18
CA PHE A 72 -3.43 -20.85 1.55
C PHE A 72 -3.03 -20.01 0.32
N VAL A 73 -2.42 -20.65 -0.69
CA VAL A 73 -2.01 -19.96 -1.92
C VAL A 73 -3.21 -19.45 -2.69
N ASP A 74 -4.31 -20.21 -2.77
CA ASP A 74 -5.54 -19.81 -3.44
C ASP A 74 -6.17 -18.58 -2.78
N ALA A 75 -6.25 -18.56 -1.44
CA ALA A 75 -6.74 -17.40 -0.70
C ALA A 75 -5.89 -16.14 -0.97
N LEU A 76 -4.56 -16.28 -1.05
CA LEU A 76 -3.68 -15.17 -1.42
C LEU A 76 -3.84 -14.77 -2.89
N LYS A 77 -4.10 -15.72 -3.79
CA LYS A 77 -4.33 -15.46 -5.22
C LYS A 77 -5.61 -14.67 -5.45
N GLU A 78 -6.67 -14.97 -4.70
CA GLU A 78 -7.91 -14.18 -4.72
C GLU A 78 -7.65 -12.74 -4.29
N GLN A 79 -6.90 -12.54 -3.19
CA GLN A 79 -6.50 -11.21 -2.74
C GLN A 79 -5.62 -10.48 -3.77
N SER A 80 -4.66 -11.17 -4.39
CA SER A 80 -3.82 -10.61 -5.45
C SER A 80 -4.63 -10.21 -6.69
N THR A 81 -5.64 -11.00 -7.04
CA THR A 81 -6.55 -10.68 -8.15
C THR A 81 -7.30 -9.38 -7.89
N LEU A 82 -7.84 -9.23 -6.68
CA LEU A 82 -8.50 -7.99 -6.26
C LEU A 82 -7.54 -6.80 -6.27
N ALA A 83 -6.34 -6.97 -5.69
CA ALA A 83 -5.33 -5.91 -5.64
C ALA A 83 -4.90 -5.44 -7.04
N VAL A 84 -4.74 -6.35 -7.99
CA VAL A 84 -4.43 -6.00 -9.39
C VAL A 84 -5.57 -5.23 -10.04
N LYS A 85 -6.83 -5.60 -9.80
CA LYS A 85 -7.98 -4.83 -10.29
C LYS A 85 -7.98 -3.41 -9.72
N VAL A 86 -7.75 -3.26 -8.41
CA VAL A 86 -7.62 -1.95 -7.77
C VAL A 86 -6.48 -1.14 -8.41
N ASP A 87 -5.31 -1.74 -8.59
CA ASP A 87 -4.14 -1.06 -9.21
C ASP A 87 -4.46 -0.53 -10.61
N ILE A 88 -5.09 -1.37 -11.45
CA ILE A 88 -5.48 -0.98 -12.81
C ILE A 88 -6.52 0.14 -12.79
N ALA A 89 -7.52 0.04 -11.93
CA ALA A 89 -8.57 1.04 -11.83
C ALA A 89 -8.06 2.39 -11.33
N LEU A 90 -7.17 2.40 -10.33
CA LEU A 90 -6.54 3.62 -9.83
C LEU A 90 -5.67 4.28 -10.88
N ARG A 91 -4.92 3.51 -11.68
CA ARG A 91 -4.18 4.04 -12.82
C ARG A 91 -5.11 4.65 -13.86
N ALA A 92 -6.26 4.02 -14.13
CA ALA A 92 -7.25 4.55 -15.06
C ALA A 92 -7.87 5.86 -14.54
N VAL A 93 -8.17 5.96 -13.25
CA VAL A 93 -8.64 7.19 -12.60
C VAL A 93 -7.58 8.29 -12.69
N ALA A 94 -6.33 7.98 -12.36
CA ALA A 94 -5.22 8.92 -12.43
C ALA A 94 -5.08 9.50 -13.85
N LEU A 95 -5.13 8.65 -14.87
CA LEU A 95 -5.08 9.06 -16.27
C LEU A 95 -6.30 9.92 -16.65
N ALA A 96 -7.52 9.50 -16.29
CA ALA A 96 -8.75 10.20 -16.64
C ALA A 96 -8.85 11.59 -15.98
N GLN A 97 -8.28 11.75 -14.79
CA GLN A 97 -8.30 12.98 -14.02
C GLN A 97 -7.00 13.82 -14.15
N ASN A 98 -6.04 13.38 -14.97
CA ASN A 98 -4.71 14.02 -15.14
C ASN A 98 -3.96 14.21 -13.81
N LEU A 99 -3.91 13.15 -12.99
CA LEU A 99 -3.29 13.15 -11.66
C LEU A 99 -1.84 12.65 -11.70
N ASP A 100 -1.08 13.09 -12.70
CA ASP A 100 0.32 12.72 -12.85
C ASP A 100 1.17 13.23 -11.68
N ALA A 101 2.17 12.42 -11.29
CA ALA A 101 3.19 12.83 -10.35
C ALA A 101 4.11 13.88 -10.97
N THR A 102 4.16 15.05 -10.35
CA THR A 102 5.05 16.17 -10.71
C THR A 102 6.44 15.97 -10.10
N GLU A 103 7.39 16.87 -10.40
CA GLU A 103 8.70 16.86 -9.72
C GLU A 103 8.56 17.29 -8.25
N ASP A 104 7.69 18.25 -7.96
CA ASP A 104 7.46 18.71 -6.59
C ASP A 104 6.90 17.58 -5.72
N ASP A 105 6.00 16.75 -6.27
CA ASP A 105 5.50 15.58 -5.54
C ASP A 105 6.63 14.58 -5.21
N LEU A 106 7.58 14.37 -6.13
CA LEU A 106 8.72 13.49 -5.87
C LEU A 106 9.61 14.05 -4.77
N GLU A 107 9.92 15.35 -4.81
CA GLU A 107 10.75 15.98 -3.79
C GLU A 107 10.08 15.89 -2.40
N ILE A 108 8.77 16.15 -2.32
CA ILE A 108 7.98 15.95 -1.08
C ILE A 108 8.05 14.49 -0.62
N GLN A 109 7.90 13.52 -1.52
CA GLN A 109 8.03 12.11 -1.15
C GLN A 109 9.45 11.74 -0.67
N PHE A 110 10.50 12.26 -1.31
CA PHE A 110 11.87 12.02 -0.87
C PHE A 110 12.15 12.64 0.49
N GLU A 111 11.63 13.84 0.76
CA GLU A 111 11.70 14.48 2.07
C GLU A 111 11.04 13.63 3.15
N ARG A 112 9.83 13.13 2.86
CA ARG A 112 9.07 12.26 3.76
C ARG A 112 9.81 10.97 4.09
N ILE A 113 10.29 10.25 3.06
CA ILE A 113 11.07 9.02 3.24
C ILE A 113 12.36 9.31 4.00
N ALA A 114 13.06 10.40 3.65
CA ALA A 114 14.30 10.80 4.29
C ALA A 114 14.12 11.08 5.79
N ALA A 115 13.01 11.71 6.18
CA ALA A 115 12.66 11.94 7.58
C ALA A 115 12.46 10.62 8.35
N GLN A 116 11.75 9.66 7.76
CA GLN A 116 11.49 8.35 8.37
C GLN A 116 12.78 7.56 8.63
N VAL A 117 13.68 7.54 7.65
CA VAL A 117 14.94 6.78 7.75
C VAL A 117 16.13 7.61 8.25
N LYS A 118 15.89 8.85 8.68
CA LYS A 118 16.89 9.80 9.19
C LYS A 118 18.09 10.01 8.25
N LYS A 119 17.83 10.08 6.95
CA LYS A 119 18.82 10.37 5.89
C LYS A 119 18.53 11.72 5.24
N LYS A 120 19.38 12.16 4.32
CA LYS A 120 19.14 13.36 3.50
C LYS A 120 18.28 13.03 2.28
N PRO A 121 17.34 13.89 1.84
CA PRO A 121 16.49 13.64 0.67
C PRO A 121 17.29 13.31 -0.60
N ALA A 122 18.38 14.05 -0.85
CA ALA A 122 19.27 13.81 -1.98
C ALA A 122 19.89 12.39 -1.99
N ALA A 123 20.11 11.78 -0.82
CA ALA A 123 20.60 10.41 -0.73
C ALA A 123 19.52 9.39 -1.08
N ILE A 124 18.26 9.68 -0.72
CA ILE A 124 17.10 8.87 -1.09
C ILE A 124 16.88 8.93 -2.60
N ARG A 125 16.83 10.13 -3.18
CA ARG A 125 16.70 10.33 -4.64
C ARG A 125 17.76 9.55 -5.41
N LYS A 126 19.03 9.67 -5.00
CA LYS A 126 20.14 8.92 -5.60
C LYS A 126 19.96 7.40 -5.52
N ALA A 127 19.38 6.89 -4.44
CA ALA A 127 19.11 5.46 -4.29
C ALA A 127 18.01 4.98 -5.24
N TYR A 128 16.93 5.76 -5.40
CA TYR A 128 15.87 5.48 -6.39
C TYR A 128 16.39 5.56 -7.82
N ASP A 129 17.19 6.58 -8.15
CA ASP A 129 17.84 6.72 -9.45
C ASP A 129 18.72 5.50 -9.77
N LYS A 130 19.54 5.06 -8.81
CA LYS A 130 20.44 3.90 -8.98
C LYS A 130 19.69 2.60 -9.24
N ASN A 131 18.46 2.48 -8.72
CA ASN A 131 17.63 1.29 -8.82
C ASN A 131 16.58 1.39 -9.94
N ASP A 132 16.64 2.41 -10.80
CA ASP A 132 15.64 2.70 -11.84
C ASP A 132 14.19 2.78 -11.31
N ALA A 133 14.02 3.16 -10.04
CA ALA A 133 12.75 3.07 -9.31
C ALA A 133 11.93 4.38 -9.33
N ILE A 134 12.40 5.41 -10.03
CA ILE A 134 11.70 6.72 -10.10
C ILE A 134 10.34 6.58 -10.79
N ALA A 135 10.25 5.77 -11.85
CA ALA A 135 9.00 5.56 -12.56
C ALA A 135 7.94 4.88 -11.66
N ASP A 136 8.36 3.89 -10.86
CA ASP A 136 7.49 3.21 -9.91
C ASP A 136 7.00 4.17 -8.82
N LEU A 137 7.88 5.04 -8.30
CA LEU A 137 7.49 6.06 -7.33
C LEU A 137 6.48 7.05 -7.92
N ARG A 138 6.67 7.49 -9.17
CA ARG A 138 5.68 8.34 -9.86
C ARG A 138 4.34 7.64 -10.02
N ALA A 139 4.33 6.36 -10.38
CA ALA A 139 3.12 5.57 -10.48
C ALA A 139 2.42 5.43 -9.12
N GLN A 140 3.18 5.22 -8.04
CA GLN A 140 2.64 5.17 -6.69
C GLN A 140 2.00 6.50 -6.29
N ILE A 141 2.69 7.63 -6.51
CA ILE A 141 2.17 8.97 -6.21
C ILE A 141 0.86 9.23 -6.97
N SER A 142 0.84 8.91 -8.26
CA SER A 142 -0.34 9.15 -9.11
C SER A 142 -1.55 8.32 -8.65
N LYS A 143 -1.32 7.06 -8.24
CA LYS A 143 -2.38 6.22 -7.66
C LYS A 143 -2.90 6.76 -6.33
N SER A 144 -2.02 7.24 -5.46
CA SER A 144 -2.44 7.81 -4.18
C SER A 144 -3.21 9.12 -4.36
N LYS A 145 -2.83 9.96 -5.34
CA LYS A 145 -3.67 11.10 -5.77
C LYS A 145 -5.03 10.66 -6.29
N ALA A 146 -5.10 9.55 -7.02
CA ALA A 146 -6.38 9.00 -7.49
C ALA A 146 -7.27 8.51 -6.33
N ILE A 147 -6.70 7.86 -5.32
CA ILE A 147 -7.44 7.50 -4.09
C ILE A 147 -7.97 8.77 -3.42
N ASP A 148 -7.11 9.76 -3.20
CA ASP A 148 -7.49 11.03 -2.58
C ASP A 148 -8.62 11.73 -3.35
N TRP A 149 -8.50 11.81 -4.68
CA TRP A 149 -9.54 12.34 -5.54
C TRP A 149 -10.85 11.55 -5.40
N LEU A 150 -10.80 10.22 -5.38
CA LEU A 150 -11.98 9.38 -5.21
C LEU A 150 -12.66 9.63 -3.87
N LEU A 151 -11.89 9.78 -2.79
CA LEU A 151 -12.43 10.04 -1.46
C LEU A 151 -13.14 11.40 -1.40
N HIS A 152 -12.55 12.43 -1.98
CA HIS A 152 -13.16 13.76 -2.04
C HIS A 152 -14.39 13.84 -2.97
N ASN A 153 -14.48 12.95 -3.96
CA ASN A 153 -15.57 12.92 -4.93
C ASN A 153 -16.59 11.79 -4.67
N SER A 154 -16.48 11.11 -3.52
CA SER A 154 -17.40 10.06 -3.09
C SER A 154 -18.38 10.57 -2.04
N LYS A 155 -19.60 10.01 -2.05
CA LYS A 155 -20.58 10.24 -1.01
C LYS A 155 -20.53 9.12 0.02
N PHE A 156 -20.20 9.46 1.26
CA PHE A 156 -20.21 8.51 2.36
C PHE A 156 -21.58 8.46 3.03
N VAL A 157 -22.00 7.25 3.42
CA VAL A 157 -23.25 7.03 4.14
C VAL A 157 -23.05 6.08 5.32
N ASP A 158 -23.81 6.27 6.39
CA ASP A 158 -23.86 5.34 7.52
C ASP A 158 -24.69 4.09 7.20
N ASP A 159 -24.81 3.18 8.18
CA ASP A 159 -25.59 1.94 8.08
C ASP A 159 -27.10 2.18 7.86
N LYS A 160 -27.58 3.41 8.09
CA LYS A 160 -28.97 3.85 7.90
C LYS A 160 -29.15 4.70 6.64
N GLY A 161 -28.09 4.90 5.84
CA GLY A 161 -28.12 5.69 4.62
C GLY A 161 -28.03 7.21 4.83
N ASN A 162 -27.75 7.68 6.05
CA ASN A 162 -27.53 9.10 6.30
C ASN A 162 -26.17 9.51 5.75
N ALA A 163 -26.11 10.66 5.08
CA ALA A 163 -24.85 11.18 4.57
C ALA A 163 -23.88 11.49 5.70
N ILE A 164 -22.64 11.02 5.56
CA ILE A 164 -21.52 11.37 6.42
C ILE A 164 -20.72 12.45 5.69
N ASP A 165 -20.41 13.52 6.41
CA ASP A 165 -19.61 14.63 5.90
C ASP A 165 -18.17 14.19 5.59
N THR A 166 -17.69 14.53 4.40
CA THR A 166 -16.36 14.12 3.90
C THR A 166 -15.24 14.69 4.76
N ASP A 167 -15.34 15.95 5.20
CA ASP A 167 -14.34 16.60 6.04
C ASP A 167 -14.25 15.93 7.42
N THR A 168 -15.37 15.41 7.92
CA THR A 168 -15.41 14.60 9.15
C THR A 168 -14.67 13.27 9.00
N VAL A 169 -14.66 12.68 7.80
CA VAL A 169 -13.99 11.41 7.50
C VAL A 169 -12.51 11.62 7.23
N LEU A 170 -12.17 12.53 6.32
CA LEU A 170 -10.79 12.76 5.88
C LEU A 170 -10.01 13.64 6.87
N GLY A 171 -10.70 14.46 7.65
CA GLY A 171 -10.11 15.50 8.50
C GLY A 171 -9.59 16.69 7.69
N ASP A 172 -9.27 17.79 8.37
CA ASP A 172 -8.80 19.06 7.79
C ASP A 172 -7.35 19.00 7.25
N HIS A 173 -6.90 17.82 6.81
CA HIS A 173 -5.51 17.60 6.43
C HIS A 173 -5.32 17.94 4.95
N ASN A 174 -4.54 18.99 4.69
CA ASN A 174 -3.93 19.25 3.38
C ASN A 174 -3.32 17.94 2.84
N HIS A 175 -3.41 17.74 1.52
CA HIS A 175 -3.16 16.55 0.70
C HIS A 175 -1.89 15.69 0.96
N ASP A 176 -1.05 16.01 1.95
CA ASP A 176 0.30 15.47 2.11
C ASP A 176 0.39 14.22 3.02
N GLU A 177 -0.63 13.92 3.83
CA GLU A 177 -0.53 12.88 4.87
C GLU A 177 -1.15 11.50 4.52
N ILE A 178 -1.98 11.39 3.48
CA ILE A 178 -2.68 10.13 3.13
C ILE A 178 -1.72 9.00 2.73
N MET A 179 -0.49 9.35 2.36
CA MET A 179 0.51 8.40 1.87
C MET A 179 1.17 7.54 2.96
N ALA A 180 0.81 7.71 4.24
CA ALA A 180 1.55 7.12 5.37
C ALA A 180 1.22 5.65 5.68
N ASP A 181 0.12 5.08 5.16
CA ASP A 181 -0.37 3.75 5.61
C ASP A 181 -0.25 2.62 4.57
N GLU A 182 0.29 2.87 3.37
CA GLU A 182 0.47 1.81 2.35
C GLU A 182 1.86 1.82 1.71
N SER A 183 2.87 1.32 2.42
CA SER A 183 3.98 0.57 1.79
C SER A 183 4.79 -0.16 2.83
N GLY A 184 4.91 -1.47 2.63
CA GLY A 184 5.47 -2.43 3.55
C GLY A 184 6.94 -2.21 3.91
N GLU A 185 7.32 -2.91 4.97
CA GLU A 185 8.68 -3.20 5.39
C GLU A 185 9.63 -3.37 4.20
N LEU A 186 10.37 -2.31 3.87
CA LEU A 186 11.63 -2.47 3.17
C LEU A 186 12.60 -3.09 4.16
N GLY A 187 12.75 -4.41 4.03
CA GLY A 187 13.67 -5.22 4.81
C GLY A 187 15.06 -4.59 4.87
N SER A 188 15.48 -4.29 6.09
CA SER A 188 16.85 -3.96 6.45
C SER A 188 17.73 -5.18 6.18
N ASN A 189 18.35 -5.26 5.00
CA ASN A 189 19.53 -6.10 4.83
C ASN A 189 20.75 -5.31 5.34
N ASP A 190 21.00 -5.38 6.65
CA ASP A 190 22.31 -5.11 7.23
C ASP A 190 23.07 -6.46 7.32
N ASP A 191 23.69 -6.86 6.21
CA ASP A 191 24.80 -7.81 6.24
C ASP A 191 26.10 -7.00 6.09
N ALA A 192 26.59 -6.49 7.22
CA ALA A 192 27.96 -6.04 7.38
C ALA A 192 28.70 -7.04 8.28
N GLN A 193 29.11 -8.17 7.70
CA GLN A 193 30.16 -9.00 8.27
C GLN A 193 31.50 -8.60 7.63
N GLU A 194 32.18 -7.61 8.22
CA GLU A 194 33.64 -7.50 8.08
C GLU A 194 34.28 -8.39 9.14
N HIS A 195 34.59 -9.62 8.75
CA HIS A 195 35.55 -10.46 9.45
C HIS A 195 36.96 -10.04 9.00
N ASP A 196 37.58 -9.09 9.72
CA ASP A 196 39.03 -8.90 9.64
C ASP A 196 39.70 -9.79 10.69
N HIS A 197 40.23 -10.91 10.20
CA HIS A 197 41.32 -11.64 10.84
C HIS A 197 42.64 -10.98 10.39
N ASP A 198 43.35 -10.28 11.27
CA ASP A 198 44.71 -10.66 11.69
C ASP A 198 45.41 -9.56 12.50
N HIS A 199 45.96 -10.02 13.64
CA HIS A 199 47.06 -9.49 14.48
C HIS A 199 46.82 -8.29 15.41
#